data_AF-A0A1Y2HWN2-F1
#
_entry.id   AF-A0A1Y2HWN2-F1
#
_cell.length_a   1.000
_cell.length_b   1.000
_cell.length_c   1.000
_cell.angle_alpha   90.00
_cell.angle_beta   90.00
_cell.angle_gamma   90.00
#
_symmetry.space_group_name_H-M   'P 1'
#
loop_
_entity.id
_entity.type
_entity.pdbx_description
1 polymer ?
#
loop_
_entity_poly.entity_id
_entity_poly.type
_entity_poly.pdbx_seq_one_letter_code
_entity_poly.pdbx_strand_id
1 'polypeptide(L)'
;MVMAVIVCGAITMLSDSSFASAAASGSPTMIAYWGQSKSSNLYQDAARTEQSLSDFCKLTQFTHVHLAYLRDPFAIDDLPGIDFSKHCSFPNDVSLSRYKTQRPVSGFAPLFCPSIRDGIQACQEKGKKVLLTISPVTSLGSDDRGRQFANTLWNLFFGGQHSQRPFGARKLDGIELALRTDQYIGYGAMIQELKRLAGSNPLTVTVSPRCDFPDALFGPTYADRILTSGSSALSLVDNINVHFLSSTSCSLIPNPDGFQRSLNAWIDFAR
;
A
#
# COMPACT_ATOMS: atom_id res chain seq x y z
N MET A 1 7.62 -6.18 17.18
CA MET A 1 7.29 -7.54 16.72
C MET A 1 6.49 -7.38 15.44
N VAL A 2 7.12 -7.66 14.30
CA VAL A 2 6.54 -7.41 12.97
C VAL A 2 5.65 -8.60 12.62
N MET A 3 4.40 -8.38 12.23
CA MET A 3 3.50 -9.47 11.85
C MET A 3 3.68 -9.76 10.35
N ALA A 4 3.98 -11.01 9.99
CA ALA A 4 3.98 -11.46 8.60
C ALA A 4 2.54 -11.82 8.20
N VAL A 5 2.01 -11.18 7.14
CA VAL A 5 0.67 -11.48 6.60
C VAL A 5 0.81 -12.10 5.21
N ILE A 6 0.26 -13.31 5.05
CA ILE A 6 0.26 -14.04 3.79
C ILE A 6 -0.94 -13.57 2.96
N VAL A 7 -0.67 -13.00 1.77
CA VAL A 7 -1.71 -12.75 0.76
C VAL A 7 -1.77 -13.98 -0.17
N CYS A 8 -2.69 -14.90 0.11
CA CYS A 8 -2.98 -16.05 -0.76
C CYS A 8 -4.19 -15.74 -1.66
N GLY A 9 -3.96 -15.69 -2.98
CA GLY A 9 -5.04 -15.73 -3.98
C GLY A 9 -5.36 -17.16 -4.36
N ALA A 10 -6.65 -17.51 -4.33
CA ALA A 10 -7.29 -18.76 -4.77
C ALA A 10 -6.86 -20.06 -4.04
N ILE A 11 -7.71 -20.52 -3.12
CA ILE A 11 -7.65 -21.88 -2.57
C ILE A 11 -8.40 -22.83 -3.52
N THR A 12 -7.68 -23.60 -4.32
CA THR A 12 -8.15 -24.94 -4.72
C THR A 12 -7.61 -25.92 -3.68
N MET A 13 -8.52 -26.51 -2.89
CA MET A 13 -8.16 -27.55 -1.92
C MET A 13 -7.68 -28.79 -2.68
N LEU A 14 -6.38 -29.05 -2.63
CA LEU A 14 -5.83 -30.38 -2.85
C LEU A 14 -5.33 -30.87 -1.49
N SER A 15 -5.94 -31.95 -1.03
CA SER A 15 -5.60 -32.64 0.20
C SER A 15 -4.31 -33.44 -0.01
N ASP A 16 -3.16 -32.80 0.25
CA ASP A 16 -1.92 -33.52 0.51
C ASP A 16 -1.38 -33.13 1.89
N SER A 17 -1.37 -34.12 2.75
CA SER A 17 -0.94 -34.07 4.15
C SER A 17 0.58 -33.97 4.23
N SER A 18 1.11 -32.76 4.48
CA SER A 18 2.36 -32.46 5.24
C SER A 18 2.67 -30.95 5.25
N PHE A 19 1.75 -30.11 5.74
CA PHE A 19 2.06 -28.70 6.07
C PHE A 19 1.86 -28.49 7.57
N ALA A 20 2.81 -28.98 8.37
CA ALA A 20 2.93 -28.52 9.75
C ALA A 20 3.68 -27.18 9.74
N SER A 21 2.99 -26.11 9.36
CA SER A 21 3.43 -24.75 9.66
C SER A 21 3.03 -24.43 11.10
N ALA A 22 3.96 -23.89 11.88
CA ALA A 22 3.67 -23.29 13.17
C ALA A 22 2.67 -22.14 12.97
N ALA A 23 1.38 -22.47 13.03
CA ALA A 23 0.32 -21.49 13.00
C ALA A 23 0.49 -20.60 14.24
N ALA A 24 0.85 -19.33 14.00
CA ALA A 24 0.81 -18.32 15.04
C ALA A 24 -0.57 -18.34 15.69
N SER A 25 -0.62 -18.39 17.01
CA SER A 25 -1.87 -18.41 17.77
C SER A 25 -2.64 -17.09 17.56
N GLY A 26 -3.62 -17.10 16.66
CA GLY A 26 -4.49 -15.97 16.33
C GLY A 26 -5.17 -16.16 14.98
N SER A 27 -6.33 -15.55 14.76
CA SER A 27 -6.93 -15.52 13.42
C SER A 27 -6.02 -14.73 12.47
N PRO A 28 -5.75 -15.22 11.25
CA PRO A 28 -4.88 -14.51 10.32
C PRO A 28 -5.48 -13.16 9.94
N THR A 29 -4.65 -12.11 9.94
CA THR A 29 -5.00 -10.84 9.30
C THR A 29 -5.16 -11.09 7.81
N MET A 30 -6.29 -10.69 7.22
CA MET A 30 -6.45 -10.73 5.77
C MET A 30 -6.53 -9.31 5.21
N ILE A 31 -5.68 -9.07 4.21
CA ILE A 31 -5.52 -7.79 3.51
C ILE A 31 -6.18 -7.91 2.14
N ALA A 32 -7.01 -6.94 1.79
CA ALA A 32 -7.63 -6.85 0.49
C ALA A 32 -7.16 -5.59 -0.25
N TYR A 33 -6.90 -5.69 -1.55
CA TYR A 33 -6.54 -4.55 -2.40
C TYR A 33 -7.76 -4.08 -3.18
N TRP A 34 -7.97 -2.77 -3.26
CA TRP A 34 -9.13 -2.16 -3.93
C TRP A 34 -8.75 -0.85 -4.63
N GLY A 35 -9.41 -0.51 -5.73
CA GLY A 35 -9.32 0.81 -6.38
C GLY A 35 -8.79 0.77 -7.82
N GLN A 36 -8.60 -0.42 -8.38
CA GLN A 36 -8.07 -0.62 -9.74
C GLN A 36 -9.04 -1.45 -10.57
N SER A 37 -10.12 -0.82 -11.02
CA SER A 37 -11.16 -1.44 -11.84
C SER A 37 -10.67 -1.82 -13.24
N LYS A 38 -9.89 -2.89 -13.39
CA LYS A 38 -9.41 -3.38 -14.70
C LYS A 38 -10.55 -3.66 -15.69
N SER A 39 -11.71 -4.07 -15.19
CA SER A 39 -12.88 -4.41 -16.00
C SER A 39 -13.64 -3.20 -16.56
N SER A 40 -13.36 -1.96 -16.10
CA SER A 40 -14.08 -0.77 -16.60
C SER A 40 -13.78 -0.44 -18.06
N ASN A 41 -12.66 -0.92 -18.60
CA ASN A 41 -12.32 -0.76 -20.01
C ASN A 41 -12.96 -1.85 -20.89
N LEU A 42 -13.53 -2.89 -20.28
CA LEU A 42 -14.08 -4.06 -20.97
C LEU A 42 -15.61 -4.11 -20.90
N TYR A 43 -16.21 -3.55 -19.85
CA TYR A 43 -17.65 -3.60 -19.62
C TYR A 43 -18.21 -2.23 -19.24
N GLN A 44 -19.31 -1.84 -19.88
CA GLN A 44 -20.08 -0.65 -19.52
C GLN A 44 -21.07 -0.93 -18.37
N ASP A 45 -21.45 -2.20 -18.18
CA ASP A 45 -22.34 -2.63 -17.11
C ASP A 45 -21.66 -2.48 -15.74
N ALA A 46 -22.22 -1.61 -14.90
CA ALA A 46 -21.72 -1.34 -13.56
C ALA A 46 -21.59 -2.61 -12.71
N ALA A 47 -22.47 -3.60 -12.87
CA ALA A 47 -22.44 -4.86 -12.13
C ALA A 47 -21.21 -5.73 -12.44
N ARG A 48 -20.55 -5.49 -13.58
CA ARG A 48 -19.33 -6.19 -14.02
C ARG A 48 -18.05 -5.40 -13.77
N THR A 49 -18.18 -4.21 -13.20
CA THR A 49 -17.05 -3.35 -12.85
C THR A 49 -16.81 -3.36 -11.35
N GLU A 50 -15.63 -2.90 -10.90
CA GLU A 50 -15.30 -2.87 -9.47
C GLU A 50 -16.38 -2.09 -8.70
N GLN A 51 -16.93 -2.74 -7.66
CA GLN A 51 -17.98 -2.16 -6.82
C GLN A 51 -17.43 -1.01 -5.96
N SER A 52 -18.33 -0.26 -5.34
CA SER A 52 -17.94 0.79 -4.39
C SER A 52 -17.13 0.22 -3.22
N LEU A 53 -16.24 1.04 -2.65
CA LEU A 53 -15.50 0.65 -1.45
C LEU A 53 -16.44 0.35 -0.27
N SER A 54 -17.57 1.07 -0.18
CA SER A 54 -18.61 0.82 0.82
C SER A 54 -19.21 -0.59 0.72
N ASP A 55 -19.53 -1.04 -0.49
CA ASP A 55 -20.04 -2.40 -0.72
C ASP A 55 -18.96 -3.44 -0.47
N PHE A 56 -17.75 -3.18 -0.93
CA PHE A 56 -16.60 -4.04 -0.69
C PHE A 56 -16.40 -4.29 0.82
N CYS A 57 -16.47 -3.24 1.63
CA CYS A 57 -16.27 -3.32 3.08
C CYS A 57 -17.38 -4.03 3.86
N LYS A 58 -18.51 -4.40 3.22
CA LYS A 58 -19.50 -5.30 3.83
C LYS A 58 -18.99 -6.73 3.96
N LEU A 59 -18.00 -7.12 3.15
CA LEU A 59 -17.40 -8.45 3.22
C LEU A 59 -16.64 -8.61 4.55
N THR A 60 -16.92 -9.69 5.28
CA THR A 60 -16.42 -9.90 6.66
C THR A 60 -15.02 -10.47 6.73
N GLN A 61 -14.52 -10.99 5.61
CA GLN A 61 -13.34 -11.83 5.54
C GLN A 61 -12.01 -11.09 5.79
N PHE A 62 -11.89 -9.81 5.43
CA PHE A 62 -10.65 -9.04 5.58
C PHE A 62 -10.73 -8.02 6.72
N THR A 63 -9.59 -7.78 7.36
CA THR A 63 -9.44 -6.78 8.44
C THR A 63 -8.77 -5.50 7.96
N HIS A 64 -8.12 -5.53 6.79
CA HIS A 64 -7.44 -4.40 6.19
C HIS A 64 -7.85 -4.23 4.72
N VAL A 65 -7.95 -2.97 4.27
CA VAL A 65 -8.12 -2.61 2.87
C VAL A 65 -6.99 -1.69 2.44
N HIS A 66 -6.26 -2.07 1.41
CA HIS A 66 -5.17 -1.30 0.82
C HIS A 66 -5.70 -0.63 -0.47
N LEU A 67 -5.77 0.70 -0.43
CA LEU A 67 -6.27 1.52 -1.54
C LEU A 67 -5.17 1.72 -2.57
N ALA A 68 -5.41 1.23 -3.78
CA ALA A 68 -4.45 1.33 -4.88
C ALA A 68 -4.83 2.45 -5.87
N TYR A 69 -3.98 3.45 -6.13
CA TYR A 69 -2.67 3.71 -5.50
C TYR A 69 -2.11 5.12 -5.80
N LEU A 70 -1.11 5.52 -5.02
CA LEU A 70 -0.23 6.67 -5.28
C LEU A 70 1.00 6.20 -6.08
N ARG A 71 1.26 6.84 -7.23
CA ARG A 71 2.37 6.49 -8.15
C ARG A 71 3.50 7.50 -8.18
N ASP A 72 3.16 8.77 -8.13
CA ASP A 72 4.12 9.86 -8.26
C ASP A 72 4.17 10.63 -6.95
N PRO A 73 5.29 10.62 -6.23
CA PRO A 73 5.42 11.42 -5.01
C PRO A 73 5.29 12.93 -5.27
N PHE A 74 5.70 13.40 -6.45
CA PHE A 74 5.77 14.83 -6.80
C PHE A 74 5.29 15.06 -8.24
N ALA A 75 3.98 15.05 -8.44
CA ALA A 75 3.36 15.28 -9.74
C ALA A 75 3.28 16.78 -10.09
N ILE A 76 2.23 17.47 -9.66
CA ILE A 76 2.02 18.90 -9.98
C ILE A 76 1.96 19.68 -8.67
N ASP A 77 2.71 20.79 -8.61
CA ASP A 77 2.86 21.65 -7.43
C ASP A 77 3.32 20.89 -6.17
N ASP A 78 4.25 19.94 -6.34
CA ASP A 78 4.71 19.02 -5.28
C ASP A 78 3.58 18.17 -4.63
N LEU A 79 2.38 18.12 -5.24
CA LEU A 79 1.31 17.20 -4.85
C LEU A 79 1.49 15.84 -5.54
N PRO A 80 1.13 14.73 -4.88
CA PRO A 80 1.31 13.41 -5.45
C PRO A 80 0.31 13.11 -6.58
N GLY A 81 0.77 12.27 -7.52
CA GLY A 81 -0.05 11.64 -8.53
C GLY A 81 -0.74 10.38 -7.98
N ILE A 82 -2.07 10.40 -7.98
CA ILE A 82 -2.91 9.27 -7.56
C ILE A 82 -3.69 8.70 -8.73
N ASP A 83 -4.00 7.41 -8.66
CA ASP A 83 -4.80 6.70 -9.64
C ASP A 83 -5.68 5.69 -8.91
N PHE A 84 -6.99 5.96 -8.86
CA PHE A 84 -8.00 5.04 -8.34
C PHE A 84 -9.01 4.68 -9.44
N SER A 85 -8.54 4.59 -10.69
CA SER A 85 -9.37 4.24 -11.83
C SER A 85 -10.62 5.14 -11.95
N LYS A 86 -11.79 4.55 -12.20
CA LYS A 86 -13.08 5.23 -12.36
C LYS A 86 -13.66 5.83 -11.07
N HIS A 87 -13.02 5.65 -9.90
CA HIS A 87 -13.61 5.99 -8.60
C HIS A 87 -13.39 7.45 -8.17
N CYS A 88 -12.70 8.21 -9.01
CA CYS A 88 -12.35 9.60 -8.76
C CYS A 88 -12.68 10.47 -9.97
N SER A 89 -12.83 11.77 -9.70
CA SER A 89 -13.05 12.79 -10.71
C SER A 89 -12.04 13.92 -10.53
N PHE A 90 -11.78 14.69 -11.57
CA PHE A 90 -11.01 15.92 -11.41
C PHE A 90 -11.81 16.95 -10.60
N PRO A 91 -11.15 17.78 -9.78
CA PRO A 91 -11.80 18.90 -9.12
C PRO A 91 -12.50 19.82 -10.14
N ASN A 92 -13.62 20.40 -9.72
CA ASN A 92 -14.40 21.35 -10.52
C ASN A 92 -13.96 22.81 -10.30
N ASP A 93 -12.97 23.05 -9.44
CA ASP A 93 -12.39 24.37 -9.21
C ASP A 93 -11.62 24.84 -10.46
N VAL A 94 -12.04 25.98 -11.01
CA VAL A 94 -11.45 26.58 -12.22
C VAL A 94 -9.98 26.92 -12.03
N SER A 95 -9.55 27.28 -10.82
CA SER A 95 -8.15 27.57 -10.50
C SER A 95 -7.24 26.34 -10.64
N LEU A 96 -7.83 25.13 -10.69
CA LEU A 96 -7.14 23.85 -10.81
C LEU A 96 -7.32 23.22 -12.19
N SER A 97 -7.83 23.97 -13.17
CA SER A 97 -8.04 23.46 -14.54
C SER A 97 -6.76 22.87 -15.16
N ARG A 98 -5.57 23.34 -14.76
CA ARG A 98 -4.28 22.79 -15.19
C ARG A 98 -4.09 21.31 -14.83
N TYR A 99 -4.71 20.82 -13.75
CA TYR A 99 -4.61 19.40 -13.35
C TYR A 99 -5.25 18.45 -14.35
N LYS A 100 -6.20 18.95 -15.17
CA LYS A 100 -6.83 18.18 -16.25
C LYS A 100 -5.94 18.08 -17.49
N THR A 101 -5.15 19.12 -17.74
CA THR A 101 -4.40 19.27 -19.01
C THR A 101 -2.94 18.86 -18.89
N GLN A 102 -2.31 19.08 -17.74
CA GLN A 102 -0.99 18.56 -17.42
C GLN A 102 -1.16 17.14 -16.90
N ARG A 103 -0.72 16.16 -17.68
CA ARG A 103 -0.71 14.76 -17.30
C ARG A 103 0.61 14.44 -16.60
N PRO A 104 0.62 14.13 -15.29
CA PRO A 104 1.82 13.66 -14.63
C PRO A 104 2.42 12.45 -15.35
N VAL A 105 3.72 12.23 -15.17
CA VAL A 105 4.42 11.06 -15.73
C VAL A 105 3.77 9.77 -15.26
N SER A 106 3.20 9.77 -14.04
CA SER A 106 2.47 8.63 -13.52
C SER A 106 1.29 9.08 -12.61
N GLY A 107 0.07 8.64 -12.92
CA GLY A 107 -1.16 9.00 -12.18
C GLY A 107 -1.76 10.36 -12.56
N PHE A 108 -2.60 10.92 -11.69
CA PHE A 108 -3.26 12.22 -11.86
C PHE A 108 -3.05 13.12 -10.63
N ALA A 109 -2.76 14.40 -10.85
CA ALA A 109 -2.69 15.40 -9.79
C ALA A 109 -4.10 15.81 -9.33
N PRO A 110 -4.23 16.32 -8.09
CA PRO A 110 -5.16 15.84 -7.08
C PRO A 110 -6.56 15.63 -7.62
N LEU A 111 -7.06 14.43 -7.40
CA LEU A 111 -8.43 14.05 -7.72
C LEU A 111 -9.35 14.29 -6.53
N PHE A 112 -10.65 14.39 -6.81
CA PHE A 112 -11.72 14.38 -5.82
C PHE A 112 -12.47 13.04 -5.88
N CYS A 113 -12.48 12.32 -4.76
CA CYS A 113 -12.91 10.92 -4.68
C CYS A 113 -13.98 10.72 -3.59
N PRO A 114 -15.20 11.28 -3.75
CA PRO A 114 -16.24 11.24 -2.71
C PRO A 114 -16.73 9.83 -2.40
N SER A 115 -16.83 8.96 -3.41
CA SER A 115 -17.21 7.54 -3.20
C SER A 115 -16.17 6.80 -2.34
N ILE A 116 -14.88 7.07 -2.54
CA ILE A 116 -13.81 6.50 -1.72
C ILE A 116 -13.86 7.05 -0.29
N ARG A 117 -14.09 8.37 -0.12
CA ARG A 117 -14.31 8.99 1.19
C ARG A 117 -15.39 8.28 1.99
N ASP A 118 -16.54 8.05 1.37
CA ASP A 118 -17.68 7.42 2.04
C ASP A 118 -17.39 5.94 2.33
N GLY A 119 -16.66 5.26 1.43
CA GLY A 119 -16.15 3.91 1.64
C GLY A 119 -15.17 3.79 2.81
N ILE A 120 -14.20 4.71 2.94
CA ILE A 120 -13.25 4.75 4.06
C ILE A 120 -14.00 4.74 5.39
N GLN A 121 -15.02 5.60 5.53
CA GLN A 121 -15.87 5.63 6.71
C GLN A 121 -16.57 4.29 6.94
N ALA A 122 -17.21 3.73 5.92
CA ALA A 122 -17.92 2.46 6.04
C ALA A 122 -17.01 1.29 6.45
N CYS A 123 -15.76 1.27 5.99
CA CYS A 123 -14.76 0.28 6.40
C CYS A 123 -14.35 0.48 7.86
N GLN A 124 -14.03 1.71 8.26
CA GLN A 124 -13.58 2.05 9.61
C GLN A 124 -14.67 1.82 10.66
N GLU A 125 -15.94 2.14 10.36
CA GLU A 125 -17.10 1.83 11.21
C GLU A 125 -17.30 0.32 11.43
N LYS A 126 -16.76 -0.51 10.53
CA LYS A 126 -16.74 -1.98 10.65
C LYS A 126 -15.45 -2.50 11.29
N GLY A 127 -14.63 -1.62 11.86
CA GLY A 127 -13.37 -1.97 12.51
C GLY A 127 -12.26 -2.39 11.55
N LYS A 128 -12.37 -2.09 10.26
CA LYS A 128 -11.34 -2.39 9.27
C LYS A 128 -10.38 -1.21 9.14
N LYS A 129 -9.08 -1.49 9.04
CA LYS A 129 -8.08 -0.47 8.73
C LYS A 129 -8.03 -0.20 7.22
N VAL A 130 -7.92 1.06 6.84
CA VAL A 130 -7.79 1.47 5.43
C VAL A 130 -6.45 2.16 5.23
N LEU A 131 -5.60 1.56 4.39
CA LEU A 131 -4.23 2.02 4.13
C LEU A 131 -4.10 2.56 2.70
N LEU A 132 -3.25 3.57 2.50
CA LEU A 132 -2.85 4.01 1.15
C LEU A 132 -1.68 3.18 0.64
N THR A 133 -1.84 2.51 -0.50
CA THR A 133 -0.70 1.91 -1.21
C THR A 133 0.08 2.98 -1.97
N ILE A 134 1.35 3.12 -1.61
CA ILE A 134 2.35 3.97 -2.25
C ILE A 134 3.26 3.04 -3.06
N SER A 135 3.12 3.07 -4.39
CA SER A 135 3.88 2.20 -5.30
C SER A 135 4.62 3.05 -6.35
N PRO A 136 5.66 3.77 -5.92
CA PRO A 136 6.35 4.72 -6.77
C PRO A 136 7.33 4.04 -7.73
N VAL A 137 7.63 4.73 -8.81
CA VAL A 137 8.60 4.29 -9.84
C VAL A 137 9.89 5.12 -9.84
N THR A 138 10.02 6.07 -8.91
CA THR A 138 11.18 6.95 -8.75
C THR A 138 11.61 7.05 -7.28
N SER A 139 12.85 7.48 -7.07
CA SER A 139 13.37 7.90 -5.76
C SER A 139 12.83 9.28 -5.35
N LEU A 140 12.83 9.57 -4.05
CA LEU A 140 12.55 10.92 -3.54
C LEU A 140 13.77 11.86 -3.67
N GLY A 141 14.95 11.30 -3.96
CA GLY A 141 16.20 12.01 -4.22
C GLY A 141 17.05 12.28 -2.98
N SER A 142 16.41 12.53 -1.84
CA SER A 142 17.09 12.77 -0.55
C SER A 142 16.16 12.53 0.64
N ASP A 143 16.75 12.49 1.84
CA ASP A 143 16.00 12.43 3.09
C ASP A 143 15.16 13.70 3.36
N ASP A 144 15.63 14.87 2.92
CA ASP A 144 14.87 16.12 3.02
C ASP A 144 13.62 16.07 2.15
N ARG A 145 13.73 15.58 0.91
CA ARG A 145 12.55 15.35 0.06
C ARG A 145 11.66 14.25 0.64
N GLY A 146 12.24 13.24 1.30
CA GLY A 146 11.51 12.25 2.10
C GLY A 146 10.62 12.88 3.18
N ARG A 147 11.20 13.79 3.98
CA ARG A 147 10.47 14.54 5.02
C ARG A 147 9.41 15.47 4.42
N GLN A 148 9.73 16.16 3.32
CA GLN A 148 8.76 17.01 2.63
C GLN A 148 7.56 16.19 2.16
N PHE A 149 7.82 15.04 1.52
CA PHE A 149 6.76 14.17 1.04
C PHE A 149 5.89 13.61 2.17
N ALA A 150 6.48 13.24 3.31
CA ALA A 150 5.74 12.83 4.51
C ALA A 150 4.78 13.92 5.01
N ASN A 151 5.21 15.19 5.02
CA ASN A 151 4.35 16.32 5.38
C ASN A 151 3.20 16.49 4.37
N THR A 152 3.46 16.35 3.07
CA THR A 152 2.42 16.37 2.03
C THR A 152 1.40 15.25 2.23
N LEU A 153 1.86 14.01 2.47
CA LEU A 153 0.98 12.88 2.76
C LEU A 153 0.13 13.13 4.01
N TRP A 154 0.75 13.62 5.08
CA TRP A 154 0.05 13.94 6.33
C TRP A 154 -1.09 14.93 6.14
N ASN A 155 -0.84 15.99 5.36
CA ASN A 155 -1.79 17.04 5.05
C ASN A 155 -2.93 16.60 4.12
N LEU A 156 -2.66 15.67 3.20
CA LEU A 156 -3.65 15.20 2.23
C LEU A 156 -4.53 14.05 2.74
N PHE A 157 -3.94 13.09 3.46
CA PHE A 157 -4.58 11.79 3.74
C PHE A 157 -4.72 11.45 5.22
N PHE A 158 -4.04 12.17 6.11
CA PHE A 158 -3.99 11.85 7.54
C PHE A 158 -4.42 13.05 8.39
N GLY A 159 -3.71 13.33 9.50
CA GLY A 159 -4.14 14.29 10.51
C GLY A 159 -3.89 15.77 10.19
N GLY A 160 -3.17 16.09 9.10
CA GLY A 160 -2.90 17.47 8.69
C GLY A 160 -4.08 18.12 7.96
N GLN A 161 -3.81 19.21 7.24
CA GLN A 161 -4.83 19.96 6.50
C GLN A 161 -4.32 20.38 5.11
N HIS A 162 -5.20 20.32 4.13
CA HIS A 162 -4.95 20.81 2.77
C HIS A 162 -6.29 21.13 2.09
N SER A 163 -6.32 22.07 1.15
CA SER A 163 -7.56 22.38 0.40
C SER A 163 -7.94 21.29 -0.61
N GLN A 164 -6.94 20.56 -1.10
CA GLN A 164 -7.09 19.53 -2.16
C GLN A 164 -7.07 18.09 -1.61
N ARG A 165 -7.70 17.83 -0.46
CA ARG A 165 -7.74 16.48 0.12
C ARG A 165 -8.61 15.56 -0.74
N PRO A 166 -8.06 14.46 -1.32
CA PRO A 166 -8.82 13.61 -2.23
C PRO A 166 -10.04 12.94 -1.58
N PHE A 167 -9.95 12.68 -0.28
CA PHE A 167 -10.99 12.04 0.53
C PHE A 167 -11.66 13.03 1.50
N GLY A 168 -11.56 14.34 1.24
CA GLY A 168 -12.05 15.36 2.17
C GLY A 168 -11.46 15.19 3.57
N ALA A 169 -12.26 15.35 4.62
CA ALA A 169 -11.81 15.27 6.02
C ALA A 169 -11.53 13.84 6.54
N ARG A 170 -11.77 12.79 5.74
CA ARG A 170 -11.48 11.41 6.17
C ARG A 170 -9.98 11.19 6.26
N LYS A 171 -9.59 10.36 7.22
CA LYS A 171 -8.20 10.03 7.54
C LYS A 171 -8.00 8.55 7.33
N LEU A 172 -6.88 8.18 6.71
CA LEU A 172 -6.47 6.79 6.57
C LEU A 172 -5.78 6.29 7.84
N ASP A 173 -5.74 4.97 8.00
CA ASP A 173 -5.15 4.28 9.16
C ASP A 173 -3.65 3.97 8.98
N GLY A 174 -3.13 4.20 7.78
CA GLY A 174 -1.74 3.89 7.49
C GLY A 174 -1.35 3.97 6.02
N ILE A 175 -0.13 3.51 5.76
CA ILE A 175 0.44 3.35 4.42
C ILE A 175 0.92 1.93 4.22
N GLU A 176 0.87 1.50 2.97
CA GLU A 176 1.67 0.40 2.45
C GLU A 176 2.70 0.98 1.48
N LEU A 177 3.97 0.68 1.67
CA LEU A 177 5.01 0.98 0.69
C LEU A 177 5.32 -0.27 -0.16
N ALA A 178 5.06 -0.17 -1.45
CA ALA A 178 5.27 -1.23 -2.43
C ALA A 178 6.19 -0.75 -3.56
N LEU A 179 7.51 -0.65 -3.26
CA LEU A 179 8.51 -0.17 -4.22
C LEU A 179 8.55 -1.03 -5.49
N ARG A 180 8.65 -0.38 -6.66
CA ARG A 180 8.74 -1.05 -7.98
C ARG A 180 10.05 -0.79 -8.70
N THR A 181 11.00 -0.15 -8.03
CA THR A 181 12.27 0.31 -8.57
C THR A 181 13.35 0.15 -7.50
N ASP A 182 14.59 -0.01 -7.94
CA ASP A 182 15.82 0.08 -7.14
C ASP A 182 16.15 1.51 -6.69
N GLN A 183 15.25 2.47 -6.91
CA GLN A 183 15.35 3.84 -6.46
C GLN A 183 14.62 4.05 -5.12
N TYR A 184 15.29 3.74 -4.00
CA TYR A 184 14.71 3.71 -2.64
C TYR A 184 15.08 4.92 -1.76
N ILE A 185 15.91 5.85 -2.25
CA ILE A 185 16.43 6.98 -1.45
C ILE A 185 15.27 7.87 -0.96
N GLY A 186 15.31 8.21 0.33
CA GLY A 186 14.36 9.10 1.00
C GLY A 186 13.10 8.42 1.57
N TYR A 187 12.75 7.20 1.16
CA TYR A 187 11.54 6.53 1.68
C TYR A 187 11.66 6.13 3.17
N GLY A 188 12.88 5.82 3.64
CA GLY A 188 13.12 5.59 5.07
C GLY A 188 12.85 6.84 5.91
N ALA A 189 13.38 7.99 5.48
CA ALA A 189 13.12 9.29 6.12
C ALA A 189 11.64 9.71 6.04
N MET A 190 10.96 9.39 4.93
CA MET A 190 9.51 9.59 4.80
C MET A 190 8.72 8.79 5.87
N ILE A 191 9.03 7.51 6.08
CA ILE A 191 8.36 6.68 7.11
C ILE A 191 8.59 7.25 8.51
N GLN A 192 9.84 7.64 8.81
CA GLN A 192 10.20 8.23 10.11
C GLN A 192 9.42 9.51 10.38
N GLU A 193 9.37 10.40 9.40
CA GLU A 193 8.66 11.67 9.52
C GLU A 193 7.15 11.46 9.65
N LEU A 194 6.57 10.51 8.89
CA LEU A 194 5.15 10.16 9.03
C LEU A 194 4.82 9.64 10.44
N LYS A 195 5.64 8.74 10.99
CA LYS A 195 5.46 8.24 12.37
C LYS A 195 5.63 9.37 13.39
N ARG A 196 6.60 10.28 13.18
CA ARG A 196 6.80 11.46 14.02
C ARG A 196 5.58 12.39 14.00
N LEU A 197 5.02 12.68 12.83
CA LEU A 197 3.82 13.50 12.64
C LEU A 197 2.58 12.86 13.26
N ALA A 198 2.47 11.52 13.20
CA ALA A 198 1.39 10.78 13.83
C ALA A 198 1.42 10.92 15.36
N GLY A 199 2.61 11.03 15.96
CA GLY A 199 2.78 11.21 17.40
C GLY A 199 2.18 10.03 18.16
N SER A 200 1.21 10.30 19.04
CA SER A 200 0.48 9.26 19.77
C SER A 200 -0.64 8.60 18.95
N ASN A 201 -0.98 9.11 17.77
CA ASN A 201 -2.01 8.50 16.92
C ASN A 201 -1.44 7.26 16.24
N PRO A 202 -2.11 6.11 16.31
CA PRO A 202 -1.66 4.91 15.60
C PRO A 202 -1.64 5.15 14.08
N LEU A 203 -0.47 5.01 13.46
CA LEU A 203 -0.30 4.98 12.01
C LEU A 203 0.33 3.64 11.64
N THR A 204 -0.40 2.81 10.90
CA THR A 204 0.11 1.51 10.44
C THR A 204 1.04 1.72 9.24
N VAL A 205 2.23 1.14 9.26
CA VAL A 205 3.17 1.14 8.14
C VAL A 205 3.42 -0.30 7.75
N THR A 206 3.07 -0.65 6.53
CA THR A 206 3.38 -1.95 5.96
C THR A 206 4.33 -1.80 4.79
N VAL A 207 5.14 -2.81 4.54
CA VAL A 207 5.96 -2.89 3.32
C VAL A 207 5.63 -4.15 2.55
N SER A 208 5.80 -4.10 1.23
CA SER A 208 5.40 -5.20 0.35
C SER A 208 6.57 -5.63 -0.54
N PRO A 209 7.57 -6.34 0.03
CA PRO A 209 8.69 -6.86 -0.73
C PRO A 209 8.24 -7.93 -1.72
N ARG A 210 9.09 -8.19 -2.72
CA ARG A 210 8.96 -9.38 -3.58
C ARG A 210 9.27 -10.65 -2.78
N CYS A 211 8.93 -11.80 -3.35
CA CYS A 211 9.16 -13.07 -2.66
C CYS A 211 10.62 -13.48 -2.57
N ASP A 212 11.53 -12.91 -3.35
CA ASP A 212 12.94 -13.23 -3.23
C ASP A 212 13.44 -12.83 -1.83
N PHE A 213 14.23 -13.69 -1.18
CA PHE A 213 14.89 -13.39 0.08
C PHE A 213 16.40 -13.55 -0.09
N PRO A 214 17.20 -12.49 0.16
CA PRO A 214 16.79 -11.11 0.45
C PRO A 214 16.12 -10.44 -0.76
N ASP A 215 15.15 -9.55 -0.53
CA ASP A 215 14.57 -8.74 -1.60
C ASP A 215 15.47 -7.52 -1.90
N ALA A 216 15.80 -7.33 -3.18
CA ALA A 216 16.68 -6.24 -3.62
C ALA A 216 16.14 -4.82 -3.34
N LEU A 217 14.83 -4.64 -3.13
CA LEU A 217 14.21 -3.34 -2.92
C LEU A 217 14.03 -3.00 -1.43
N PHE A 218 13.82 -4.01 -0.59
CA PHE A 218 13.54 -3.83 0.83
C PHE A 218 14.61 -4.39 1.77
N GLY A 219 15.52 -5.25 1.31
CA GLY A 219 16.55 -5.88 2.14
C GLY A 219 16.19 -7.33 2.52
N PRO A 220 16.79 -7.89 3.59
CA PRO A 220 17.52 -7.20 4.66
C PRO A 220 19.04 -7.11 4.49
N THR A 221 19.64 -7.67 3.43
CA THR A 221 21.12 -7.72 3.31
C THR A 221 21.71 -6.60 2.44
N TYR A 222 20.88 -5.91 1.66
CA TYR A 222 21.32 -4.81 0.81
C TYR A 222 21.44 -3.53 1.62
N ALA A 223 22.52 -2.77 1.43
CA ALA A 223 22.72 -1.51 2.14
C ALA A 223 21.55 -0.53 1.90
N ASP A 224 21.30 0.34 2.86
CA ASP A 224 20.35 1.47 2.76
C ASP A 224 18.89 1.08 2.44
N ARG A 225 18.51 -0.18 2.68
CA ARG A 225 17.11 -0.62 2.55
C ARG A 225 16.34 -0.50 3.86
N ILE A 226 15.02 -0.40 3.72
CA ILE A 226 14.10 -0.23 4.85
C ILE A 226 14.20 -1.39 5.85
N LEU A 227 14.34 -2.63 5.37
CA LEU A 227 14.42 -3.82 6.22
C LEU A 227 15.84 -4.20 6.62
N THR A 228 16.85 -3.43 6.22
CA THR A 228 18.25 -3.74 6.56
C THR A 228 18.57 -3.34 7.99
N SER A 229 19.32 -4.19 8.69
CA SER A 229 19.79 -3.91 10.06
C SER A 229 20.52 -2.57 10.13
N GLY A 230 20.14 -1.74 11.09
CA GLY A 230 20.66 -0.37 11.24
C GLY A 230 19.83 0.70 10.53
N SER A 231 18.89 0.32 9.67
CA SER A 231 17.90 1.26 9.14
C SER A 231 17.00 1.76 10.26
N SER A 232 16.94 3.08 10.43
CA SER A 232 16.03 3.72 11.39
C SER A 232 14.56 3.56 11.02
N ALA A 233 14.24 3.11 9.80
CA ALA A 233 12.88 2.79 9.39
C ALA A 233 12.43 1.35 9.73
N LEU A 234 13.37 0.41 9.96
CA LEU A 234 13.04 -1.01 10.21
C LEU A 234 12.09 -1.18 11.39
N SER A 235 12.40 -0.54 12.53
CA SER A 235 11.59 -0.61 13.75
C SER A 235 10.21 0.06 13.64
N LEU A 236 9.98 0.80 12.55
CA LEU A 236 8.73 1.51 12.28
C LEU A 236 7.79 0.73 11.36
N VAL A 237 8.23 -0.38 10.78
CA VAL A 237 7.40 -1.27 9.96
C VAL A 237 6.58 -2.18 10.88
N ASP A 238 5.26 -2.10 10.77
CA ASP A 238 4.32 -2.90 11.56
C ASP A 238 4.10 -4.29 10.93
N ASN A 239 4.02 -4.38 9.59
CA ASN A 239 3.83 -5.64 8.86
C ASN A 239 4.67 -5.73 7.58
N ILE A 240 5.10 -6.95 7.26
CA ILE A 240 5.75 -7.29 5.98
C ILE A 240 4.79 -8.20 5.19
N ASN A 241 4.34 -7.70 4.05
CA ASN A 241 3.39 -8.37 3.16
C ASN A 241 4.14 -8.90 1.93
N VAL A 242 4.73 -10.08 2.05
CA VAL A 242 5.57 -10.67 0.98
C VAL A 242 4.71 -11.06 -0.22
N HIS A 243 5.08 -10.57 -1.41
CA HIS A 243 4.33 -10.83 -2.64
C HIS A 243 4.82 -12.13 -3.33
N PHE A 244 4.29 -13.28 -2.91
CA PHE A 244 4.60 -14.62 -3.45
C PHE A 244 4.18 -14.89 -4.89
N LEU A 245 3.71 -13.90 -5.62
CA LEU A 245 3.42 -13.99 -7.06
C LEU A 245 4.42 -13.19 -7.91
N SER A 246 5.44 -12.57 -7.30
CA SER A 246 6.38 -11.70 -8.00
C SER A 246 7.41 -12.44 -8.87
N SER A 247 7.65 -13.73 -8.61
CA SER A 247 8.65 -14.52 -9.32
C SER A 247 8.31 -16.01 -9.30
N THR A 248 8.65 -16.73 -10.37
CA THR A 248 8.53 -18.20 -10.44
C THR A 248 9.53 -18.93 -9.53
N SER A 249 10.62 -18.27 -9.11
CA SER A 249 11.63 -18.83 -8.21
C SER A 249 11.13 -19.08 -6.78
N CYS A 250 10.13 -18.30 -6.33
CA CYS A 250 9.63 -18.29 -4.96
C CYS A 250 8.10 -18.27 -4.86
N SER A 251 7.39 -18.51 -5.96
CA SER A 251 5.93 -18.68 -5.95
C SER A 251 5.55 -20.13 -5.70
N LEU A 252 4.42 -20.34 -5.02
CA LEU A 252 3.89 -21.68 -4.72
C LEU A 252 3.71 -22.52 -5.99
N ILE A 253 3.29 -21.86 -7.07
CA ILE A 253 3.18 -22.44 -8.40
C ILE A 253 4.02 -21.58 -9.34
N PRO A 254 5.02 -22.14 -10.04
CA PRO A 254 5.30 -23.58 -10.20
C PRO A 254 6.28 -24.20 -9.18
N ASN A 255 6.78 -23.45 -8.19
CA ASN A 255 7.93 -23.87 -7.37
C ASN A 255 7.62 -23.96 -5.85
N PRO A 256 6.93 -25.02 -5.40
CA PRO A 256 6.53 -25.15 -3.99
C PRO A 256 7.72 -25.17 -3.03
N ASP A 257 8.85 -25.78 -3.42
CA ASP A 257 10.06 -25.80 -2.59
C ASP A 257 10.69 -24.40 -2.48
N GLY A 258 10.71 -23.64 -3.58
CA GLY A 258 11.16 -22.26 -3.60
C GLY A 258 10.30 -21.34 -2.73
N PHE A 259 8.98 -21.51 -2.81
CA PHE A 259 8.03 -20.84 -1.92
C PHE A 259 8.30 -21.17 -0.46
N GLN A 260 8.42 -22.45 -0.09
CA GLN A 260 8.64 -22.85 1.30
C GLN A 260 9.97 -22.31 1.85
N ARG A 261 11.06 -22.36 1.06
CA ARG A 261 12.36 -21.79 1.45
C ARG A 261 12.27 -20.28 1.68
N SER A 262 11.66 -19.55 0.75
CA SER A 262 11.49 -18.09 0.86
C SER A 262 10.60 -17.73 2.06
N LEU A 263 9.47 -18.42 2.24
CA LEU A 263 8.55 -18.21 3.35
C LEU A 263 9.25 -18.40 4.70
N ASN A 264 10.01 -19.48 4.85
CA ASN A 264 10.77 -19.73 6.08
C ASN A 264 11.79 -18.62 6.33
N ALA A 265 12.53 -18.18 5.31
CA ALA A 265 13.51 -17.10 5.46
C ALA A 265 12.88 -15.77 5.89
N TRP A 266 11.72 -15.40 5.31
CA TRP A 266 10.98 -14.22 5.72
C TRP A 266 10.40 -14.33 7.14
N ILE A 267 9.90 -15.52 7.53
CA ILE A 267 9.42 -15.78 8.90
C ILE A 267 10.58 -15.65 9.89
N ASP A 268 11.73 -16.25 9.60
CA ASP A 268 12.89 -16.22 10.48
C ASP A 268 13.45 -14.79 10.63
N PHE A 269 13.40 -13.97 9.58
CA PHE A 269 13.76 -12.55 9.65
C PHE A 269 12.79 -11.72 10.51
N ALA A 270 11.49 -12.04 10.49
CA ALA A 270 10.47 -11.26 11.18
C ALA A 270 10.34 -11.58 12.68
N ARG A 271 10.96 -12.67 13.15
CA ARG A 271 11.02 -13.07 14.58
C ARG A 271 11.96 -12.15 15.37
#